data_AF-A0A4D8S0F4-F1
#
_entry.id   AF-A0A4D8S0F4-F1
#
_cell.length_a   1.000
_cell.length_b   1.000
_cell.length_c   1.000
_cell.angle_alpha   90.00
_cell.angle_beta   90.00
_cell.angle_gamma   90.00
#
_symmetry.space_group_name_H-M   'P 1'
#
loop_
_entity.id
_entity.type
_entity.pdbx_description
1 polymer ?
#
loop_
_entity_poly.entity_id
_entity_poly.type
_entity_poly.pdbx_seq_one_letter_code
_entity_poly.pdbx_strand_id
1 'polypeptide(L)'
;MSNLVFSAVARERWIALNSTDGPYERAIRRRVHSILDRLDRAPARHRVGATQFQTNPATWGELISADTDGADWIVIWTTTAEGSIYILRNEPAPSL
;
A
#
# COMPACT_ATOMS: atom_id res chain seq x y z
N MET A 1 13.04 -10.10 10.50
CA MET A 1 11.69 -9.70 10.96
C MET A 1 11.23 -8.59 10.04
N SER A 2 9.95 -8.57 9.67
CA SER A 2 9.41 -7.49 8.83
C SER A 2 9.22 -6.21 9.66
N ASN A 3 9.49 -5.06 9.06
CA ASN A 3 9.24 -3.72 9.59
C ASN A 3 7.81 -3.23 9.29
N LEU A 4 6.99 -4.06 8.64
CA LEU A 4 5.62 -3.75 8.27
C LEU A 4 4.63 -4.27 9.31
N VAL A 5 3.72 -3.39 9.71
CA VAL A 5 2.55 -3.72 10.51
C VAL A 5 1.32 -3.34 9.71
N PHE A 6 0.31 -4.20 9.69
CA PHE A 6 -0.92 -3.98 8.91
C PHE A 6 -2.10 -3.69 9.83
N SER A 7 -2.88 -2.68 9.46
CA SER A 7 -4.24 -2.53 10.00
C SER A 7 -5.09 -3.74 9.63
N ALA A 8 -6.15 -4.01 10.41
CA ALA A 8 -7.11 -5.07 10.09
C ALA A 8 -7.69 -4.91 8.67
N VAL A 9 -8.08 -3.68 8.32
CA VAL A 9 -8.64 -3.34 7.00
C VAL A 9 -7.63 -3.61 5.88
N ALA A 10 -6.36 -3.18 6.04
CA ALA A 10 -5.34 -3.43 5.04
C ALA A 10 -5.06 -4.93 4.86
N ARG A 11 -5.07 -5.70 5.96
CA ARG A 11 -4.91 -7.17 5.92
C ARG A 11 -6.07 -7.85 5.22
N GLU A 12 -7.31 -7.49 5.55
CA GLU A 12 -8.51 -8.05 4.90
C GLU A 12 -8.53 -7.78 3.40
N ARG A 13 -8.23 -6.54 2.99
CA ARG A 13 -8.13 -6.19 1.57
C ARG A 13 -7.02 -6.95 0.87
N TRP A 14 -5.88 -7.13 1.52
CA TRP A 14 -4.79 -7.93 0.97
C TRP A 14 -5.20 -9.38 0.76
N ILE A 15 -5.88 -9.99 1.72
CA ILE A 15 -6.40 -11.36 1.61
C ILE A 15 -7.39 -11.46 0.45
N ALA A 16 -8.35 -10.54 0.35
CA ALA A 16 -9.34 -10.52 -0.72
C ALA A 16 -8.70 -10.37 -2.12
N LEU A 17 -7.68 -9.52 -2.25
CA LEU A 17 -6.94 -9.36 -3.50
C LEU A 17 -6.15 -10.63 -3.88
N ASN A 18 -5.73 -11.44 -2.90
CA ASN A 18 -5.03 -12.70 -3.13
C ASN A 18 -5.96 -13.89 -3.37
N SER A 19 -7.26 -13.77 -3.13
CA SER A 19 -8.23 -14.84 -3.40
C SER A 19 -8.76 -14.88 -4.84
N THR A 20 -8.35 -13.92 -5.68
CA THR A 20 -8.74 -13.83 -7.09
C THR A 20 -7.50 -13.91 -7.99
N ASP A 21 -7.63 -14.46 -9.20
CA ASP A 21 -6.49 -14.69 -10.11
C ASP A 21 -6.72 -14.12 -11.52
N GLY A 22 -7.46 -13.03 -11.64
CA GLY A 22 -7.57 -12.30 -12.90
C GLY A 22 -6.26 -11.59 -13.30
N PRO A 23 -6.11 -11.23 -14.59
CA PRO A 23 -4.94 -10.50 -15.07
C PRO A 23 -4.77 -9.14 -14.37
N TYR A 24 -5.88 -8.45 -14.12
CA TYR A 24 -5.91 -7.19 -13.38
C TYR A 24 -5.42 -7.37 -11.94
N GLU A 25 -5.94 -8.35 -11.19
CA GLU A 25 -5.56 -8.55 -9.80
C GLU A 25 -4.11 -9.00 -9.66
N ARG A 26 -3.61 -9.82 -10.60
CA ARG A 26 -2.17 -10.14 -10.68
C ARG A 26 -1.32 -8.89 -10.92
N ALA A 27 -1.76 -7.96 -11.76
CA ALA A 27 -1.03 -6.72 -12.02
C ALA A 27 -0.97 -5.85 -10.75
N ILE A 28 -2.11 -5.65 -10.08
CA ILE A 28 -2.18 -4.91 -8.82
C ILE A 28 -1.33 -5.57 -7.74
N ARG A 29 -1.46 -6.89 -7.52
CA ARG A 29 -0.68 -7.62 -6.51
C ARG A 29 0.82 -7.43 -6.68
N ARG A 30 1.33 -7.53 -7.91
CA ARG A 30 2.76 -7.32 -8.18
C ARG A 30 3.21 -5.92 -7.79
N ARG A 31 2.41 -4.89 -8.11
CA ARG A 31 2.73 -3.49 -7.78
C ARG A 31 2.64 -3.22 -6.27
N VAL A 32 1.59 -3.70 -5.61
CA VAL A 32 1.48 -3.63 -4.14
C VAL A 32 2.67 -4.32 -3.48
N HIS A 33 3.02 -5.55 -3.91
CA HIS A 33 4.18 -6.26 -3.39
C HIS A 33 5.48 -5.47 -3.53
N SER A 34 5.69 -4.82 -4.69
CA SER A 34 6.88 -3.99 -4.91
C SER A 34 6.96 -2.81 -3.93
N ILE A 35 5.82 -2.20 -3.60
CA ILE A 35 5.75 -1.10 -2.63
C ILE A 35 6.05 -1.64 -1.23
N LEU A 36 5.39 -2.72 -0.82
CA LEU A 36 5.57 -3.33 0.48
C LEU A 36 7.03 -3.79 0.69
N ASP A 37 7.64 -4.47 -0.29
CA ASP A 37 9.04 -4.91 -0.21
C ASP A 37 10.02 -3.73 -0.07
N ARG A 38 9.76 -2.62 -0.80
CA ARG A 38 10.56 -1.39 -0.65
C ARG A 38 10.43 -0.77 0.74
N LEU A 39 9.20 -0.71 1.27
CA LEU A 39 8.93 -0.18 2.61
C LEU A 39 9.56 -1.06 3.70
N ASP A 40 9.57 -2.38 3.50
CA ASP A 40 10.15 -3.33 4.45
C ASP A 40 11.68 -3.25 4.50
N ARG A 41 12.33 -3.17 3.32
CA ARG A 41 13.80 -3.15 3.19
C ARG A 41 14.42 -1.81 3.55
N ALA A 42 13.72 -0.71 3.31
CA ALA A 42 14.25 0.64 3.52
C ALA A 42 13.19 1.58 4.13
N PRO A 43 12.71 1.31 5.36
CA PRO A 43 11.66 2.10 6.02
C PRO A 43 12.04 3.58 6.16
N ALA A 44 13.32 3.90 6.35
CA ALA A 44 13.81 5.29 6.39
C ALA A 44 13.56 6.06 5.06
N ARG A 45 13.37 5.36 3.94
CA ARG A 45 13.09 5.93 2.61
C ARG A 45 11.62 5.87 2.25
N HIS A 46 10.72 5.66 3.21
CA HIS A 46 9.28 5.52 2.98
C HIS A 46 8.65 6.69 2.23
N ARG A 47 9.25 7.88 2.22
CA ARG A 47 8.72 9.08 1.57
C ARG A 47 9.00 9.13 0.05
N VAL A 48 9.95 8.33 -0.43
CA VAL A 48 10.37 8.36 -1.84
C VAL A 48 9.27 7.79 -2.72
N GLY A 49 8.80 8.58 -3.69
CA GLY A 49 7.74 8.18 -4.63
C GLY A 49 6.32 8.29 -4.07
N ALA A 50 6.17 8.75 -2.82
CA ALA A 50 4.88 8.83 -2.15
C ALA A 50 4.35 10.26 -2.05
N THR A 51 3.03 10.40 -2.12
CA THR A 51 2.32 11.63 -1.82
C THR A 51 2.05 11.70 -0.33
N GLN A 52 2.38 12.81 0.31
CA GLN A 52 2.01 13.05 1.71
C GLN A 52 0.59 13.61 1.81
N PHE A 53 -0.23 13.06 2.69
CA PHE A 53 -1.53 13.60 3.06
C PHE A 53 -1.45 14.39 4.37
N GLN A 54 -2.23 15.47 4.47
CA GLN A 54 -2.27 16.33 5.66
C GLN A 54 -3.17 15.72 6.75
N THR A 55 -2.67 14.68 7.42
CA THR A 55 -3.33 14.01 8.54
C THR A 55 -2.49 14.09 9.81
N ASN A 56 -3.08 13.78 10.97
CA ASN A 56 -2.35 13.61 12.23
C ASN A 56 -2.60 12.20 12.82
N PRO A 57 -1.61 11.30 12.86
CA PRO A 57 -0.24 11.46 12.35
C PRO A 57 -0.18 11.61 10.83
N ALA A 58 0.94 12.11 10.31
CA ALA A 58 1.15 12.24 8.87
C ALA A 58 1.03 10.87 8.19
N THR A 59 0.39 10.85 7.02
CA THR A 59 0.23 9.65 6.20
C THR A 59 0.81 9.89 4.82
N TRP A 60 1.25 8.81 4.20
CA TRP A 60 1.79 8.79 2.85
C TRP A 60 1.01 7.76 2.04
N GLY A 61 0.88 7.99 0.75
CA GLY A 61 0.34 7.00 -0.15
C GLY A 61 0.94 7.03 -1.53
N GLU A 62 0.80 5.90 -2.21
CA GLU A 62 1.27 5.70 -3.58
C GLU A 62 0.12 5.10 -4.39
N LEU A 63 -0.19 5.78 -5.50
CA LEU A 63 -1.19 5.32 -6.45
C LEU A 63 -0.60 4.22 -7.33
N ILE A 64 -1.43 3.22 -7.59
CA ILE A 64 -1.13 2.06 -8.41
C ILE A 64 -2.17 2.03 -9.51
N SER A 65 -1.80 2.40 -10.72
CA SER A 65 -2.63 2.07 -11.87
C SER A 65 -2.41 0.62 -12.27
N ALA A 66 -3.41 -0.05 -12.84
CA ALA A 66 -3.21 -1.28 -13.59
C ALA A 66 -2.90 -0.93 -15.05
N ASP A 67 -2.02 -1.67 -15.72
CA ASP A 67 -1.78 -1.49 -17.17
C ASP A 67 -2.95 -2.03 -18.02
N THR A 68 -3.98 -2.54 -17.35
CA THR A 68 -5.18 -3.16 -17.90
C THR A 68 -6.39 -2.43 -17.36
N ASP A 69 -7.52 -2.48 -18.07
CA ASP A 69 -8.78 -1.92 -17.59
C ASP A 69 -9.11 -2.33 -16.16
N GLY A 70 -9.49 -1.34 -15.34
CA GLY A 70 -9.78 -1.51 -13.92
C GLY A 70 -9.66 -0.22 -13.15
N ALA A 71 -9.98 -0.27 -11.86
CA ALA A 71 -9.79 0.87 -10.97
C ALA A 71 -8.30 1.02 -10.62
N ASP A 72 -7.84 2.25 -10.44
CA ASP A 72 -6.59 2.51 -9.76
C ASP A 72 -6.69 2.03 -8.30
N TRP A 73 -5.56 1.74 -7.68
CA TRP A 73 -5.41 1.36 -6.29
C TRP A 73 -4.54 2.37 -5.55
N ILE A 74 -4.63 2.38 -4.22
CA ILE A 74 -3.76 3.15 -3.37
C ILE A 74 -3.29 2.29 -2.19
N VAL A 75 -2.00 2.39 -1.88
CA VAL A 75 -1.44 1.92 -0.62
C VAL A 75 -1.21 3.15 0.24
N ILE A 76 -1.73 3.15 1.47
CA ILE A 76 -1.59 4.26 2.43
C ILE A 76 -0.92 3.73 3.70
N TRP A 77 0.06 4.47 4.21
CA TRP A 77 0.79 4.11 5.42
C TRP A 77 1.14 5.32 6.29
N THR A 78 1.51 5.04 7.53
CA THR A 78 2.17 5.98 8.44
C THR A 78 3.41 5.33 9.06
N THR A 79 4.16 6.08 9.86
CA THR A 79 5.33 5.59 10.60
C THR A 79 5.02 5.61 12.08
N THR A 80 5.40 4.55 12.81
CA THR A 80 5.31 4.53 14.27
C THR A 80 6.45 5.33 14.90
N ALA A 81 6.39 5.59 16.21
CA ALA A 81 7.44 6.28 16.94
C ALA A 81 8.78 5.52 16.89
N GLU A 82 8.71 4.19 16.79
CA GLU A 82 9.85 3.27 16.69
C GLU A 82 10.40 3.15 15.26
N GLY A 83 9.83 3.89 14.28
CA GLY A 83 10.27 3.87 12.88
C GLY A 83 9.74 2.69 12.06
N SER A 84 8.80 1.91 12.59
CA SER A 84 8.11 0.87 11.82
C SER A 84 7.10 1.47 10.84
N ILE A 85 6.81 0.76 9.75
CA ILE A 85 5.80 1.18 8.77
C ILE A 85 4.46 0.55 9.14
N TYR A 86 3.44 1.37 9.33
CA TYR A 86 2.08 0.93 9.59
C TYR A 86 1.21 1.13 8.35
N ILE A 87 0.86 0.04 7.67
CA ILE A 87 0.00 0.02 6.49
C ILE A 87 -1.46 0.21 6.92
N LEU A 88 -2.04 1.34 6.54
CA LEU A 88 -3.39 1.75 6.91
C LEU A 88 -4.44 1.21 5.94
N ARG A 89 -4.15 1.31 4.63
CA ARG A 89 -5.03 0.91 3.53
C ARG A 89 -4.22 0.31 2.38
N ASN A 90 -4.86 -0.61 1.67
CA ASN A 90 -4.45 -1.11 0.37
C ASN A 90 -5.75 -1.47 -0.37
N GLU A 91 -6.30 -0.53 -1.12
CA GLU A 91 -7.65 -0.64 -1.67
C GLU A 91 -7.77 0.12 -2.98
N PRO A 92 -8.84 -0.12 -3.78
CA PRO A 92 -9.15 0.71 -4.93
C PRO A 92 -9.19 2.19 -4.55
N ALA A 93 -8.51 3.03 -5.32
CA ALA A 93 -8.53 4.46 -5.13
C ALA A 93 -9.96 4.98 -5.36
N PRO A 94 -10.44 5.93 -4.54
CA PRO A 94 -11.71 6.58 -4.80
C PRO A 94 -11.65 7.21 -6.19
N SER A 95 -12.68 6.98 -7.00
CA SER A 95 -12.84 7.65 -8.29
C SER A 95 -12.87 9.16 -8.05
N LEU A 96 -11.92 9.87 -8.68
CA LEU A 96 -11.87 11.33 -8.70
C LEU A 96 -13.05 11.92 -9.50
#